data_AF-A0AAV8C468-F1
#
_entry.id   AF-A0AAV8C468-F1
#
_cell.length_a   1.000
_cell.length_b   1.000
_cell.length_c   1.000
_cell.angle_alpha   90.00
_cell.angle_beta   90.00
_cell.angle_gamma   90.00
#
_symmetry.space_group_name_H-M   'P 1'
#
loop_
_entity.id
_entity.type
_entity.pdbx_description
1 polymer ?
#
loop_
_entity_poly.entity_id
_entity_poly.type
_entity_poly.pdbx_seq_one_letter_code
_entity_poly.pdbx_strand_id
1 'polypeptide(L)'
;MVLTRWGRVGVPGQNKLLGPFTKDRAISEFQGKFYDKTKNYWPNRKNFRCFPKLYTWLEMDYGEDEKDNKKGKKKRSESTSSGPKESKLERRIADFISLICNVNMMKQQMMEIGYNAEKLPLGKLSKSTILKGYEVLKRISDEIGQARRSTLEQLSGEFYTVIPHDFGFKKMSEFVIDTPQKLKEKLDLVEALGEIEIATKLLEEEPDVEDDPIYTRYKQLKCELTPLETNSQEFSMIKRYMLNTYEKECCNTVDIVQIFRVSRNGEENRFKKFSGTQNRMLLWHGSRLTNWTGILSQGLRIAPPEAPVNGYAFGKGVYFADMFSLSAGYSRTLSAGPGVLLLCEVALGEMNELFRSNCNAHNLPNGKLR
;
A
#
# COMPACT_ATOMS: atom_id res chain seq x y z
N MET A 1 -4.12 3.02 -35.89
CA MET A 1 -4.90 1.83 -35.47
C MET A 1 -5.49 2.11 -34.10
N VAL A 2 -6.63 1.49 -33.76
CA VAL A 2 -7.28 1.60 -32.45
C VAL A 2 -7.49 0.19 -31.90
N LEU A 3 -6.94 -0.11 -30.72
CA LEU A 3 -7.11 -1.40 -30.04
C LEU A 3 -8.16 -1.27 -28.95
N THR A 4 -9.11 -2.21 -28.92
CA THR A 4 -10.09 -2.33 -27.84
C THR A 4 -9.98 -3.73 -27.23
N ARG A 5 -9.97 -3.83 -25.90
CA ARG A 5 -9.96 -5.08 -25.14
C ARG A 5 -11.08 -5.02 -24.11
N TRP A 6 -11.85 -6.08 -23.96
CA TRP A 6 -12.96 -6.15 -22.99
C TRP A 6 -13.19 -7.57 -22.50
N GLY A 7 -13.70 -7.69 -21.28
CA GLY A 7 -13.97 -8.97 -20.65
C GLY A 7 -14.19 -8.78 -19.15
N ARG A 8 -14.34 -9.89 -18.43
CA ARG A 8 -14.40 -9.89 -16.97
C ARG A 8 -13.02 -9.56 -16.40
N VAL A 9 -12.96 -8.64 -15.43
CA VAL A 9 -11.72 -8.33 -14.70
C VAL A 9 -11.15 -9.62 -14.13
N GLY A 10 -9.84 -9.83 -14.26
CA GLY A 10 -9.22 -11.09 -13.83
C GLY A 10 -9.18 -12.22 -14.86
N VAL A 11 -10.03 -12.19 -15.90
CA VAL A 11 -10.14 -13.28 -16.91
C VAL A 11 -9.71 -12.79 -18.31
N PRO A 12 -9.02 -13.60 -19.15
CA PRO A 12 -8.72 -13.22 -20.52
C PRO A 12 -10.02 -12.87 -21.28
N GLY A 13 -10.04 -11.69 -21.89
CA GLY A 13 -11.20 -11.17 -22.61
C GLY A 13 -11.06 -11.26 -24.13
N GLN A 14 -12.01 -10.66 -24.83
CA GLN A 14 -11.95 -10.45 -26.28
C GLN A 14 -11.18 -9.17 -26.59
N ASN A 15 -10.65 -9.09 -27.82
CA ASN A 15 -10.02 -7.89 -28.32
C ASN A 15 -10.43 -7.63 -29.78
N LYS A 16 -10.28 -6.38 -30.22
CA LYS A 16 -10.48 -5.97 -31.60
C LYS A 16 -9.52 -4.83 -31.94
N LEU A 17 -8.74 -5.04 -33.00
CA LEU A 17 -7.87 -4.04 -33.59
C LEU A 17 -8.55 -3.46 -34.83
N LEU A 18 -8.73 -2.15 -34.87
CA LEU A 18 -9.30 -1.42 -36.00
C LEU A 18 -8.22 -0.61 -36.72
N GLY A 19 -8.27 -0.62 -38.04
CA GLY A 19 -7.37 0.13 -38.93
C GLY A 19 -6.68 -0.76 -39.97
N PRO A 20 -5.66 -0.23 -40.67
CA PRO A 20 -5.02 1.08 -40.45
C PRO A 20 -5.94 2.27 -40.75
N PHE A 21 -5.73 3.39 -40.04
CA PHE A 21 -6.48 4.64 -40.17
C PHE A 21 -5.49 5.82 -40.21
N THR A 22 -5.92 6.95 -40.77
CA THR A 22 -5.24 8.25 -40.55
C THR A 22 -5.31 8.65 -39.08
N LYS A 23 -4.42 9.56 -38.64
CA LYS A 23 -4.37 10.05 -37.25
C LYS A 23 -5.72 10.58 -36.78
N ASP A 24 -6.35 11.44 -37.58
CA ASP A 24 -7.61 12.08 -37.21
C ASP A 24 -8.77 11.08 -37.15
N ARG A 25 -8.82 10.14 -38.09
CA ARG A 25 -9.81 9.05 -38.06
C ARG A 25 -9.60 8.15 -36.84
N ALA A 26 -8.36 7.83 -36.48
CA ALA A 26 -8.08 7.04 -35.27
C ALA A 26 -8.52 7.78 -33.98
N ILE A 27 -8.31 9.09 -33.90
CA ILE A 27 -8.79 9.92 -32.78
C ILE A 27 -10.32 9.89 -32.72
N SER A 28 -11.00 10.09 -33.85
CA SER A 28 -12.47 10.07 -33.91
C SER A 28 -13.05 8.71 -33.50
N GLU A 29 -12.48 7.60 -34.01
CA GLU A 29 -12.92 6.24 -33.66
C GLU A 29 -12.73 5.95 -32.16
N PHE A 30 -11.61 6.38 -31.59
CA PHE A 30 -11.34 6.26 -30.17
C PHE A 30 -12.34 7.07 -29.33
N GLN A 31 -12.54 8.35 -29.67
CA GLN A 31 -13.45 9.24 -28.94
C GLN A 31 -14.90 8.78 -29.06
N GLY A 32 -15.32 8.31 -30.24
CA GLY A 32 -16.64 7.72 -30.47
C GLY A 32 -16.86 6.50 -29.59
N LYS A 33 -15.90 5.57 -29.58
CA LYS A 33 -15.98 4.37 -28.73
C LYS A 33 -16.05 4.72 -27.24
N PHE A 34 -15.26 5.71 -26.80
CA PHE A 34 -15.28 6.19 -25.42
C PHE A 34 -16.65 6.78 -25.05
N TYR A 35 -17.20 7.63 -25.90
CA TYR A 35 -18.52 8.22 -25.70
C TYR A 35 -19.63 7.17 -25.72
N ASP A 36 -19.58 6.18 -26.61
CA ASP A 36 -20.58 5.11 -26.66
C ASP A 36 -20.65 4.31 -25.35
N LYS A 37 -19.50 4.09 -24.72
CA LYS A 37 -19.39 3.27 -23.50
C LYS A 37 -19.60 4.04 -22.20
N THR A 38 -19.38 5.36 -22.21
CA THR A 38 -19.39 6.19 -21.00
C THR A 38 -20.39 7.33 -21.04
N LYS A 39 -20.88 7.73 -22.22
CA LYS A 39 -21.63 8.97 -22.48
C LYS A 39 -20.93 10.25 -22.01
N ASN A 40 -19.61 10.20 -21.93
CA ASN A 40 -18.74 11.34 -21.62
C ASN A 40 -17.82 11.63 -22.82
N TYR A 41 -17.49 12.90 -23.03
CA TYR A 41 -16.53 13.29 -24.07
C TYR A 41 -15.10 13.14 -23.54
N TRP A 42 -14.22 12.50 -24.31
CA TRP A 42 -12.82 12.27 -23.92
C TRP A 42 -12.04 13.55 -23.54
N PRO A 43 -12.18 14.69 -24.27
CA PRO A 43 -11.52 15.93 -23.85
C PRO A 43 -11.94 16.41 -22.47
N ASN A 44 -13.18 16.13 -22.06
CA ASN A 44 -13.73 16.53 -20.75
C ASN A 44 -13.68 15.39 -19.71
N ARG A 45 -12.84 14.37 -19.90
CA ARG A 45 -12.76 13.19 -19.00
C ARG A 45 -12.43 13.52 -17.54
N LYS A 46 -11.81 14.67 -17.26
CA LYS A 46 -11.55 15.12 -15.88
C LYS A 46 -12.83 15.49 -15.12
N ASN A 47 -13.88 15.90 -15.83
CA ASN A 47 -15.21 16.18 -15.29
C ASN A 47 -16.18 15.01 -15.58
N PHE A 48 -15.72 13.79 -15.33
CA PHE A 48 -16.47 12.57 -15.63
C PHE A 48 -17.77 12.48 -14.82
N ARG A 49 -18.87 12.08 -15.46
CA ARG A 49 -20.14 11.77 -14.81
C ARG A 49 -20.51 10.30 -15.01
N CYS A 50 -20.80 9.60 -13.91
CA CYS A 50 -21.24 8.23 -13.96
C CYS A 50 -22.72 8.16 -14.38
N PHE A 51 -23.05 7.20 -15.25
CA PHE A 51 -24.42 6.95 -15.70
C PHE A 51 -24.79 5.48 -15.45
N PRO A 52 -26.04 5.18 -15.05
CA PRO A 52 -26.47 3.81 -14.81
C PRO A 52 -26.23 2.89 -16.01
N LYS A 53 -25.75 1.67 -15.75
CA LYS A 53 -25.46 0.61 -16.75
C LYS A 53 -24.39 0.97 -17.79
N LEU A 54 -23.62 2.03 -17.58
CA LEU A 54 -22.51 2.44 -18.43
C LEU A 54 -21.16 2.28 -17.71
N TYR A 55 -20.07 2.29 -18.47
CA TYR A 55 -18.73 2.15 -17.92
C TYR A 55 -18.30 3.42 -17.18
N THR A 56 -17.59 3.24 -16.06
CA THR A 56 -16.87 4.31 -15.37
C THR A 56 -15.44 4.38 -15.89
N TRP A 57 -14.95 5.60 -16.14
CA TRP A 57 -13.55 5.81 -16.49
C TRP A 57 -12.68 5.81 -15.23
N LEU A 58 -11.64 4.97 -15.23
CA LEU A 58 -10.61 4.96 -14.19
C LEU A 58 -9.37 5.65 -14.71
N GLU A 59 -8.86 6.59 -13.92
CA GLU A 59 -7.64 7.32 -14.24
C GLU A 59 -6.44 6.45 -13.89
N MET A 60 -5.76 5.98 -14.94
CA MET A 60 -4.58 5.14 -14.83
C MET A 60 -3.35 5.93 -15.23
N ASP A 61 -2.28 5.81 -14.47
CA ASP A 61 -0.97 6.38 -14.82
C ASP A 61 -0.21 5.38 -15.70
N TYR A 62 -0.56 5.35 -16.98
CA TYR A 62 0.28 4.69 -17.97
C TYR A 62 1.37 5.69 -18.36
N GLY A 63 2.46 5.75 -17.59
CA GLY A 63 3.70 6.41 -18.04
C GLY A 63 4.17 5.93 -19.42
N GLU A 64 5.26 6.48 -19.96
CA GLU A 64 5.74 6.23 -21.33
C GLU A 64 6.13 4.76 -21.66
N ASP A 65 5.89 3.81 -20.77
CA ASP A 65 6.22 2.37 -20.86
C ASP A 65 5.58 1.61 -22.04
N GLU A 66 4.55 2.13 -22.70
CA GLU A 66 4.04 1.47 -23.92
C GLU A 66 5.00 1.62 -25.12
N LYS A 67 5.96 2.56 -25.07
CA LYS A 67 6.97 2.70 -26.14
C LYS A 67 8.11 1.68 -26.03
N ASP A 68 8.40 1.16 -24.83
CA ASP A 68 9.53 0.24 -24.63
C ASP A 68 9.17 -1.24 -24.74
N ASN A 69 7.90 -1.62 -24.57
CA ASN A 69 7.46 -2.99 -24.90
C ASN A 69 7.38 -3.27 -26.42
N LYS A 70 7.62 -2.27 -27.28
CA LYS A 70 7.61 -2.39 -28.76
C LYS A 70 8.94 -2.10 -29.45
N LYS A 71 9.97 -1.63 -28.75
CA LYS A 71 11.33 -1.64 -29.28
C LYS A 71 11.94 -3.01 -28.94
N GLY A 72 12.06 -3.82 -29.98
CA GLY A 72 12.31 -5.25 -29.87
C GLY A 72 13.45 -5.65 -28.95
N LYS A 73 13.37 -6.91 -28.51
CA LYS A 73 14.48 -7.77 -28.09
C LYS A 73 15.78 -7.36 -28.79
N LYS A 74 16.54 -6.42 -28.23
CA LYS A 74 17.97 -6.34 -28.50
C LYS A 74 18.53 -7.53 -27.75
N LYS A 75 18.88 -8.57 -28.51
CA LYS A 75 19.69 -9.70 -28.07
C LYS A 75 20.79 -9.14 -27.16
N ARG A 76 20.78 -9.50 -25.87
CA ARG A 76 21.98 -9.43 -25.04
C ARG A 76 23.00 -10.30 -25.76
N SER A 77 23.99 -9.66 -26.36
CA SER A 77 25.20 -10.32 -26.81
C SER A 77 25.92 -10.83 -25.57
N GLU A 78 26.01 -12.15 -25.44
CA GLU A 78 26.98 -12.79 -24.58
C GLU A 78 28.37 -12.45 -25.12
N SER A 79 29.08 -11.56 -24.43
CA SER A 79 30.53 -11.65 -24.31
C SER A 79 31.05 -10.83 -23.12
N THR A 80 31.68 -11.58 -22.21
CA THR A 80 32.86 -11.24 -21.39
C THR A 80 32.73 -10.26 -20.22
N SER A 81 32.75 -10.88 -19.03
CA SER A 81 33.44 -10.46 -17.79
C SER A 81 33.10 -9.10 -17.19
N SER A 82 32.15 -9.12 -16.26
CA SER A 82 32.26 -8.34 -15.02
C SER A 82 31.68 -9.19 -13.90
N GLY A 83 32.53 -9.59 -12.94
CA GLY A 83 32.09 -10.29 -11.73
C GLY A 83 31.03 -9.49 -10.95
N PRO A 84 30.39 -10.07 -9.93
CA PRO A 84 29.44 -9.35 -9.09
C PRO A 84 30.19 -8.14 -8.50
N LYS A 85 29.82 -6.92 -8.92
CA LYS A 85 30.27 -5.72 -8.22
C LYS A 85 29.77 -5.87 -6.79
N GLU A 86 30.67 -5.97 -5.83
CA GLU A 86 30.30 -5.95 -4.41
C GLU A 86 29.47 -4.69 -4.16
N SER A 87 28.27 -4.87 -3.63
CA SER A 87 27.43 -3.74 -3.27
C SER A 87 28.21 -2.85 -2.30
N LYS A 88 28.13 -1.53 -2.48
CA LYS A 88 28.67 -0.57 -1.49
C LYS A 88 27.97 -0.67 -0.14
N LEU A 89 26.85 -1.41 -0.08
CA LEU A 89 26.08 -1.67 1.12
C LEU A 89 26.56 -2.91 1.84
N GLU A 90 26.53 -2.83 3.16
CA GLU A 90 26.66 -4.00 4.00
C GLU A 90 25.59 -5.05 3.66
N ARG A 91 25.97 -6.32 3.58
CA ARG A 91 25.12 -7.43 3.14
C ARG A 91 23.77 -7.49 3.86
N ARG A 92 23.75 -7.28 5.18
CA ARG A 92 22.53 -7.26 6.01
C ARG A 92 21.53 -6.21 5.54
N ILE A 93 22.01 -5.03 5.17
CA ILE A 93 21.19 -3.94 4.64
C ILE A 93 20.72 -4.30 3.23
N ALA A 94 21.63 -4.78 2.36
CA ALA A 94 21.28 -5.14 0.99
C ALA A 94 20.20 -6.23 0.92
N ASP A 95 20.27 -7.24 1.80
CA ASP A 95 19.26 -8.31 1.91
C ASP A 95 17.90 -7.73 2.36
N PHE A 96 17.90 -6.83 3.33
CA PHE A 96 16.68 -6.17 3.81
C PHE A 96 16.04 -5.26 2.75
N ILE A 97 16.83 -4.45 2.06
CA ILE A 97 16.33 -3.60 0.96
C ILE A 97 15.79 -4.45 -0.18
N SER A 98 16.45 -5.56 -0.50
CA SER A 98 15.97 -6.51 -1.50
C SER A 98 14.63 -7.14 -1.11
N LEU A 99 14.41 -7.39 0.18
CA LEU A 99 13.15 -7.92 0.70
C LEU A 99 11.99 -6.93 0.54
N ILE A 100 12.15 -5.70 1.03
CA ILE A 100 11.05 -4.71 1.06
C ILE A 100 10.78 -4.08 -0.31
N CYS A 101 11.78 -3.99 -1.19
CA CYS A 101 11.64 -3.48 -2.56
C CYS A 101 11.29 -4.58 -3.59
N ASN A 102 10.88 -5.77 -3.16
CA ASN A 102 10.55 -6.87 -4.07
C ASN A 102 9.15 -6.71 -4.67
N VAL A 103 9.09 -6.27 -5.93
CA VAL A 103 7.85 -6.08 -6.69
C VAL A 103 7.06 -7.38 -6.85
N ASN A 104 7.70 -8.54 -6.99
CA ASN A 104 7.00 -9.82 -7.12
C ASN A 104 6.31 -10.21 -5.81
N MET A 105 6.96 -9.99 -4.67
CA MET A 105 6.34 -10.18 -3.35
C MET A 105 5.14 -9.24 -3.18
N MET A 106 5.27 -7.96 -3.58
CA MET A 106 4.12 -7.03 -3.56
C MET A 106 2.96 -7.54 -4.42
N LYS A 107 3.23 -8.06 -5.62
CA LYS A 107 2.20 -8.64 -6.50
C LYS A 107 1.50 -9.84 -5.86
N GLN A 108 2.26 -10.75 -5.24
CA GLN A 108 1.72 -11.94 -4.57
C GLN A 108 0.80 -11.54 -3.41
N GLN A 109 1.25 -10.62 -2.55
CA GLN A 109 0.46 -10.11 -1.43
C GLN A 109 -0.83 -9.43 -1.88
N MET A 110 -0.83 -8.75 -3.03
CA MET A 110 -2.04 -8.14 -3.61
C MET A 110 -3.02 -9.16 -4.17
N MET A 111 -2.53 -10.25 -4.77
CA MET A 111 -3.39 -11.33 -5.24
C MET A 111 -4.13 -12.02 -4.07
N GLU A 112 -3.46 -12.21 -2.93
CA GLU A 112 -4.06 -12.82 -1.73
C GLU A 112 -5.27 -12.03 -1.20
N ILE A 113 -5.25 -10.71 -1.32
CA ILE A 113 -6.34 -9.82 -0.89
C ILE A 113 -7.38 -9.54 -1.99
N GLY A 114 -7.29 -10.27 -3.12
CA GLY A 114 -8.26 -10.23 -4.22
C GLY A 114 -8.02 -9.15 -5.28
N TYR A 115 -6.84 -8.52 -5.27
CA TYR A 115 -6.42 -7.55 -6.28
C TYR A 115 -5.50 -8.21 -7.33
N ASN A 116 -5.94 -8.24 -8.59
CA ASN A 116 -5.18 -8.88 -9.67
C ASN A 116 -4.10 -7.93 -10.22
N ALA A 117 -2.91 -8.02 -9.63
CA ALA A 117 -1.74 -7.22 -9.98
C ALA A 117 -1.16 -7.49 -11.38
N GLU A 118 -1.52 -8.59 -12.05
CA GLU A 118 -1.08 -8.89 -13.41
C GLU A 118 -1.83 -8.07 -14.47
N LYS A 119 -3.11 -7.79 -14.22
CA LYS A 119 -3.98 -7.06 -15.16
C LYS A 119 -4.06 -5.57 -14.84
N LEU A 120 -3.79 -5.22 -13.59
CA LEU A 120 -3.74 -3.85 -13.11
C LEU A 120 -2.37 -3.65 -12.47
N PRO A 121 -1.38 -3.15 -13.25
CA PRO A 121 -0.04 -3.02 -12.75
C PRO A 121 -0.04 -2.11 -11.52
N LEU A 122 0.66 -2.57 -10.49
CA LEU A 122 0.65 -2.03 -9.13
C LEU A 122 0.89 -0.51 -9.02
N GLY A 123 1.68 0.07 -9.92
CA GLY A 123 1.99 1.50 -9.92
C GLY A 123 1.07 2.38 -10.76
N LYS A 124 0.07 1.80 -11.44
CA LYS A 124 -0.75 2.54 -12.42
C LYS A 124 -2.08 3.01 -11.86
N LEU A 125 -2.43 2.66 -10.62
CA LEU A 125 -3.60 3.25 -9.97
C LEU A 125 -3.22 4.63 -9.45
N SER A 126 -3.90 5.66 -9.96
CA SER A 126 -3.63 7.04 -9.51
C SER A 126 -4.04 7.26 -8.05
N LYS A 127 -3.31 8.14 -7.35
CA LYS A 127 -3.68 8.62 -6.01
C LYS A 127 -5.13 9.10 -5.92
N SER A 128 -5.65 9.72 -6.98
CA SER A 128 -7.06 10.16 -7.06
C SER A 128 -8.04 9.00 -6.99
N THR A 129 -7.72 7.86 -7.63
CA THR A 129 -8.52 6.63 -7.57
C THR A 129 -8.47 5.99 -6.18
N ILE A 130 -7.32 6.01 -5.52
CA ILE A 130 -7.17 5.51 -4.13
C ILE A 130 -8.05 6.34 -3.17
N LEU A 131 -8.00 7.67 -3.28
CA LEU A 131 -8.83 8.57 -2.46
C LEU A 131 -10.33 8.35 -2.70
N LYS A 132 -10.76 8.19 -3.95
CA LYS A 132 -12.14 7.81 -4.26
C LYS A 132 -12.53 6.46 -3.64
N GLY A 133 -11.61 5.50 -3.60
CA GLY A 133 -11.81 4.23 -2.91
C GLY A 133 -12.16 4.43 -1.43
N TYR A 134 -11.40 5.30 -0.74
CA TYR A 134 -11.70 5.68 0.64
C TYR A 134 -13.05 6.37 0.81
N GLU A 135 -13.40 7.31 -0.08
CA GLU A 135 -14.69 8.01 -0.03
C GLU A 135 -15.89 7.05 -0.12
N VAL A 136 -15.80 6.03 -0.99
CA VAL A 136 -16.85 5.01 -1.09
C VAL A 136 -16.89 4.14 0.16
N LEU A 137 -15.73 3.71 0.69
CA LEU A 137 -15.68 2.97 1.96
C LEU A 137 -16.22 3.78 3.15
N LYS A 138 -16.07 5.11 3.13
CA LYS A 138 -16.67 6.02 4.10
C LYS A 138 -18.19 6.00 4.04
N ARG A 139 -18.76 6.11 2.85
CA ARG A 139 -20.21 5.98 2.65
C ARG A 139 -20.73 4.60 3.06
N ILE A 140 -19.99 3.53 2.80
CA ILE A 140 -20.33 2.17 3.25
C ILE A 140 -20.33 2.11 4.78
N SER A 141 -19.28 2.63 5.42
CA SER A 141 -19.15 2.71 6.87
C SER A 141 -20.34 3.39 7.55
N ASP A 142 -20.87 4.45 6.94
CA ASP A 142 -22.01 5.19 7.48
C ASP A 142 -23.32 4.39 7.38
N GLU A 143 -23.44 3.47 6.42
CA GLU A 143 -24.60 2.61 6.18
C GLU A 143 -24.51 1.25 6.89
N ILE A 144 -23.33 0.78 7.28
CA ILE A 144 -23.15 -0.49 8.01
C ILE A 144 -23.89 -0.43 9.35
N GLY A 145 -24.68 -1.47 9.64
CA GLY A 145 -25.54 -1.53 10.82
C GLY A 145 -26.93 -0.91 10.62
N GLN A 146 -27.18 -0.25 9.49
CA GLN A 146 -28.52 0.13 9.06
C GLN A 146 -29.21 -1.01 8.30
N ALA A 147 -30.55 -1.05 8.30
CA ALA A 147 -31.33 -2.15 7.70
C ALA A 147 -31.43 -2.11 6.15
N ARG A 148 -30.63 -1.29 5.44
CA ARG A 148 -30.77 -1.04 3.99
C ARG A 148 -29.77 -1.83 3.15
N ARG A 149 -29.99 -3.14 3.03
CA ARG A 149 -29.12 -4.04 2.23
C ARG A 149 -28.92 -3.58 0.78
N SER A 150 -29.98 -3.07 0.13
CA SER A 150 -29.91 -2.60 -1.26
C SER A 150 -28.91 -1.44 -1.45
N THR A 151 -28.78 -0.58 -0.44
CA THR A 151 -27.82 0.55 -0.46
C THR A 151 -26.38 0.03 -0.34
N LEU A 152 -26.14 -0.92 0.57
CA LEU A 152 -24.83 -1.57 0.71
C LEU A 152 -24.43 -2.34 -0.55
N GLU A 153 -25.37 -2.99 -1.24
CA GLU A 153 -25.12 -3.65 -2.53
C GLU A 153 -24.69 -2.65 -3.60
N GLN A 154 -25.38 -1.51 -3.70
CA GLN A 154 -25.03 -0.44 -4.63
C GLN A 154 -23.65 0.15 -4.33
N LEU A 155 -23.37 0.49 -3.06
CA LEU A 155 -22.10 1.08 -2.64
C LEU A 155 -20.94 0.09 -2.79
N SER A 156 -21.16 -1.20 -2.49
CA SER A 156 -20.16 -2.24 -2.72
C SER A 156 -19.83 -2.37 -4.21
N GLY A 157 -20.84 -2.30 -5.08
CA GLY A 157 -20.65 -2.27 -6.53
C GLY A 157 -19.89 -1.03 -7.01
N GLU A 158 -20.17 0.14 -6.42
CA GLU A 158 -19.42 1.37 -6.66
C GLU A 158 -17.95 1.23 -6.25
N PHE A 159 -17.68 0.66 -5.07
CA PHE A 159 -16.31 0.41 -4.59
C PHE A 159 -15.54 -0.50 -5.53
N TYR A 160 -16.14 -1.63 -5.96
CA TYR A 160 -15.49 -2.55 -6.90
C TYR A 160 -15.35 -2.02 -8.34
N THR A 161 -16.09 -0.96 -8.65
CA THR A 161 -15.90 -0.21 -9.90
C THR A 161 -14.67 0.69 -9.81
N VAL A 162 -14.45 1.35 -8.66
CA VAL A 162 -13.32 2.26 -8.43
C VAL A 162 -12.02 1.48 -8.17
N ILE A 163 -12.08 0.46 -7.33
CA ILE A 163 -10.96 -0.43 -6.98
C ILE A 163 -11.26 -1.79 -7.61
N PRO A 164 -10.69 -2.11 -8.77
CA PRO A 164 -11.07 -3.33 -9.47
C PRO A 164 -10.57 -4.56 -8.71
N HIS A 165 -11.40 -5.60 -8.70
CA HIS A 165 -11.14 -6.86 -8.00
C HIS A 165 -11.31 -8.04 -8.95
N ASP A 166 -10.63 -9.14 -8.63
CA ASP A 166 -10.81 -10.42 -9.31
C ASP A 166 -11.62 -11.38 -8.45
N PHE A 167 -12.90 -11.50 -8.78
CA PHE A 167 -13.83 -12.39 -8.09
C PHE A 167 -13.95 -13.78 -8.73
N GLY A 168 -13.18 -14.08 -9.77
CA GLY A 168 -13.40 -15.28 -10.58
C GLY A 168 -14.87 -15.35 -11.03
N PHE A 169 -15.53 -16.50 -10.98
CA PHE A 169 -16.95 -16.66 -11.34
C PHE A 169 -17.90 -16.74 -10.13
N LYS A 170 -17.45 -16.30 -8.95
CA LYS A 170 -18.26 -16.30 -7.73
C LYS A 170 -19.41 -15.28 -7.81
N LYS A 171 -20.46 -15.51 -7.02
CA LYS A 171 -21.66 -14.65 -7.01
C LYS A 171 -21.35 -13.31 -6.35
N MET A 172 -21.74 -12.20 -6.99
CA MET A 172 -21.48 -10.85 -6.47
C MET A 172 -22.14 -10.56 -5.12
N SER A 173 -23.23 -11.26 -4.80
CA SER A 173 -23.92 -11.17 -3.51
C SER A 173 -23.05 -11.61 -2.33
N GLU A 174 -22.00 -12.40 -2.56
CA GLU A 174 -21.06 -12.83 -1.51
C GLU A 174 -20.08 -11.73 -1.12
N PHE A 175 -19.84 -10.76 -2.02
CA PHE A 175 -18.85 -9.71 -1.85
C PHE A 175 -19.44 -8.39 -1.36
N VAL A 176 -20.70 -8.38 -0.93
CA VAL A 176 -21.29 -7.19 -0.30
C VAL A 176 -20.52 -6.87 0.97
N ILE A 177 -20.11 -5.61 1.12
CA ILE A 177 -19.39 -5.09 2.27
C ILE A 177 -20.44 -4.70 3.32
N ASP A 178 -20.89 -5.68 4.09
CA ASP A 178 -22.00 -5.56 5.04
C ASP A 178 -21.61 -5.75 6.50
N THR A 179 -20.34 -6.05 6.79
CA THR A 179 -19.84 -6.20 8.16
C THR A 179 -18.64 -5.28 8.42
N PRO A 180 -18.43 -4.85 9.68
CA PRO A 180 -17.25 -4.08 10.06
C PRO A 180 -15.92 -4.77 9.72
N GLN A 181 -15.89 -6.11 9.80
CA GLN A 181 -14.71 -6.90 9.43
C GLN A 181 -14.39 -6.78 7.94
N LYS A 182 -15.38 -6.98 7.06
CA LYS A 182 -15.19 -6.82 5.61
C LYS A 182 -14.77 -5.38 5.25
N LEU A 183 -15.36 -4.38 5.90
CA LEU A 183 -14.96 -2.98 5.74
C LEU A 183 -13.47 -2.81 6.09
N LYS A 184 -13.03 -3.34 7.25
CA LYS A 184 -11.63 -3.26 7.69
C LYS A 184 -10.68 -3.94 6.71
N GLU A 185 -11.03 -5.12 6.20
CA GLU A 185 -10.24 -5.81 5.17
C GLU A 185 -10.09 -4.98 3.89
N LYS A 186 -11.16 -4.28 3.46
CA LYS A 186 -11.10 -3.39 2.30
C LYS A 186 -10.33 -2.09 2.57
N LEU A 187 -10.37 -1.58 3.79
CA LEU A 187 -9.52 -0.46 4.19
C LEU A 187 -8.04 -0.83 4.14
N ASP A 188 -7.67 -1.96 4.74
CA ASP A 188 -6.30 -2.47 4.73
C ASP A 188 -5.79 -2.68 3.28
N LEU A 189 -6.67 -3.09 2.35
CA LEU A 189 -6.36 -3.19 0.92
C LEU A 189 -6.06 -1.82 0.31
N VAL A 190 -6.93 -0.81 0.51
CA VAL A 190 -6.73 0.53 -0.07
C VAL A 190 -5.49 1.21 0.52
N GLU A 191 -5.20 0.99 1.81
CA GLU A 191 -3.97 1.42 2.46
C GLU A 191 -2.74 0.79 1.78
N ALA A 192 -2.73 -0.54 1.60
CA ALA A 192 -1.62 -1.22 0.94
C ALA A 192 -1.42 -0.79 -0.53
N LEU A 193 -2.50 -0.53 -1.27
CA LEU A 193 -2.42 0.02 -2.63
C LEU A 193 -1.73 1.39 -2.66
N GLY A 194 -2.00 2.25 -1.66
CA GLY A 194 -1.33 3.53 -1.50
C GLY A 194 0.17 3.40 -1.24
N GLU A 195 0.57 2.48 -0.38
CA GLU A 195 1.99 2.23 -0.10
C GLU A 195 2.73 1.67 -1.31
N ILE A 196 2.07 0.80 -2.08
CA ILE A 196 2.62 0.23 -3.30
C ILE A 196 2.74 1.28 -4.41
N GLU A 197 1.77 2.19 -4.55
CA GLU A 197 1.87 3.32 -5.50
C GLU A 197 3.11 4.17 -5.22
N ILE A 198 3.40 4.43 -3.95
CA ILE A 198 4.61 5.14 -3.53
C ILE A 198 5.86 4.32 -3.82
N ALA A 199 5.85 3.04 -3.43
CA ALA A 199 7.00 2.16 -3.62
C ALA A 199 7.35 2.01 -5.11
N THR A 200 6.35 1.86 -5.98
CA THR A 200 6.55 1.75 -7.43
C THR A 200 7.08 3.05 -8.02
N LYS A 201 6.56 4.21 -7.63
CA LYS A 201 7.12 5.51 -8.04
C LYS A 201 8.57 5.70 -7.64
N LEU A 202 8.94 5.29 -6.42
CA LEU A 202 10.34 5.31 -5.98
C LEU A 202 11.22 4.36 -6.82
N LEU A 203 10.68 3.20 -7.22
CA LEU A 203 11.40 2.20 -8.02
C LEU A 203 11.51 2.53 -9.51
N GLU A 204 10.69 3.44 -10.03
CA GLU A 204 10.66 3.86 -11.44
C GLU A 204 11.70 4.96 -11.76
N GLU A 205 12.23 5.64 -10.75
CA GLU A 205 13.34 6.57 -10.93
C GLU A 205 14.59 5.81 -11.41
N GLU A 206 15.12 6.19 -12.58
CA GLU A 206 16.25 5.50 -13.20
C GLU A 206 17.49 5.55 -12.30
N PRO A 207 18.16 4.41 -12.06
CA PRO A 207 19.44 4.42 -11.37
C PRO A 207 20.48 5.14 -12.22
N ASP A 208 21.26 6.02 -11.59
CA ASP A 208 22.48 6.55 -12.21
C ASP A 208 23.33 5.36 -12.68
N VAL A 209 23.83 5.43 -13.92
CA VAL A 209 24.52 4.33 -14.64
C VAL A 209 25.73 3.75 -13.86
N GLU A 210 26.22 4.48 -12.85
CA GLU A 210 27.38 4.12 -12.05
C GLU A 210 27.06 3.36 -10.74
N ASP A 211 25.85 3.48 -10.19
CA ASP A 211 25.50 2.92 -8.87
C ASP A 211 24.75 1.57 -8.96
N ASP A 212 24.96 0.70 -7.96
CA ASP A 212 24.23 -0.56 -7.81
C ASP A 212 22.71 -0.28 -7.65
N PRO A 213 21.81 -0.98 -8.38
CA PRO A 213 20.37 -0.83 -8.23
C PRO A 213 19.87 -0.91 -6.77
N ILE A 214 20.46 -1.77 -5.93
CA ILE A 214 20.07 -1.89 -4.51
C ILE A 214 20.49 -0.64 -3.74
N TYR A 215 21.68 -0.11 -4.02
CA TYR A 215 22.19 1.10 -3.40
C TYR A 215 21.39 2.35 -3.78
N THR A 216 20.96 2.45 -5.03
CA THR A 216 20.05 3.52 -5.48
C THR A 216 18.74 3.49 -4.70
N ARG A 217 18.13 2.30 -4.58
CA ARG A 217 16.89 2.11 -3.80
C ARG A 217 17.06 2.50 -2.33
N TYR A 218 18.18 2.11 -1.73
CA TYR A 218 18.51 2.50 -0.36
C TYR A 218 18.58 4.03 -0.21
N LYS A 219 19.29 4.73 -1.11
CA LYS A 219 19.37 6.19 -1.10
C LYS A 219 18.00 6.86 -1.24
N GLN A 220 17.12 6.33 -2.09
CA GLN A 220 15.76 6.85 -2.30
C GLN A 220 14.88 6.79 -1.05
N LEU A 221 15.11 5.83 -0.16
CA LEU A 221 14.42 5.77 1.13
C LEU A 221 14.76 6.96 2.03
N LYS A 222 15.89 7.65 1.81
CA LYS A 222 16.34 8.78 2.65
C LYS A 222 16.30 8.43 4.15
N CYS A 223 16.68 7.18 4.44
CA CYS A 223 16.61 6.55 5.74
C CYS A 223 17.88 5.75 5.95
N GLU A 224 18.65 6.13 6.97
CA GLU A 224 19.86 5.43 7.35
C GLU A 224 19.51 4.19 8.19
N LEU A 225 20.11 3.05 7.84
CA LEU A 225 19.95 1.79 8.54
C LEU A 225 21.32 1.32 9.02
N THR A 226 21.47 1.13 10.33
CA THR A 226 22.70 0.60 10.93
C THR A 226 22.43 -0.75 11.57
N PRO A 227 23.01 -1.86 11.08
CA PRO A 227 22.85 -3.17 11.69
C PRO A 227 23.39 -3.19 13.12
N LEU A 228 22.62 -3.77 14.04
CA LEU A 228 23.05 -3.98 15.41
C LEU A 228 23.80 -5.30 15.54
N GLU A 229 24.90 -5.27 16.26
CA GLU A 229 25.67 -6.47 16.61
C GLU A 229 24.94 -7.29 17.68
N THR A 230 24.99 -8.61 17.54
CA THR A 230 24.27 -9.56 18.40
C THR A 230 24.75 -9.56 19.86
N ASN A 231 26.01 -9.15 20.08
CA ASN A 231 26.61 -9.00 21.40
C ASN A 231 26.33 -7.63 22.06
N SER A 232 25.64 -6.72 21.37
CA SER A 232 25.36 -5.39 21.91
C SER A 232 24.31 -5.44 23.03
N GLN A 233 24.42 -4.49 23.96
CA GLN A 233 23.45 -4.33 25.04
C GLN A 233 22.05 -3.98 24.49
N GLU A 234 22.00 -3.17 23.42
CA GLU A 234 20.75 -2.79 22.75
C GLU A 234 20.06 -4.00 22.12
N PHE A 235 20.79 -4.87 21.42
CA PHE A 235 20.25 -6.11 20.88
C PHE A 235 19.66 -6.99 21.98
N SER A 236 20.41 -7.17 23.09
CA SER A 236 19.96 -7.96 24.24
C SER A 236 18.70 -7.37 24.89
N MET A 237 18.62 -6.04 24.99
CA MET A 237 17.44 -5.34 25.52
C MET A 237 16.21 -5.57 24.64
N ILE A 238 16.33 -5.40 23.32
CA ILE A 238 15.23 -5.59 22.37
C ILE A 238 14.78 -7.05 22.35
N LYS A 239 15.73 -7.99 22.31
CA LYS A 239 15.43 -9.42 22.38
C LYS A 239 14.68 -9.78 23.65
N ARG A 240 15.11 -9.24 24.80
CA ARG A 240 14.40 -9.44 26.07
C ARG A 240 13.01 -8.81 26.05
N TYR A 241 12.86 -7.61 25.50
CA TYR A 241 11.56 -6.96 25.39
C TYR A 241 10.58 -7.77 24.52
N MET A 242 11.05 -8.27 23.38
CA MET A 242 10.29 -9.18 22.51
C MET A 242 9.86 -10.43 23.29
N LEU A 243 10.79 -11.14 23.93
CA LEU A 243 10.49 -12.39 24.64
C LEU A 243 9.52 -12.18 25.82
N ASN A 244 9.67 -11.09 26.56
CA ASN A 244 8.80 -10.77 27.70
C ASN A 244 7.38 -10.41 27.28
N THR A 245 7.19 -9.96 26.05
CA THR A 245 5.88 -9.53 25.51
C THR A 245 5.39 -10.42 24.38
N TYR A 246 6.01 -11.60 24.25
CA TYR A 246 5.64 -12.65 23.33
C TYR A 246 4.62 -13.57 23.98
N GLU A 247 3.42 -13.56 23.43
CA GLU A 247 2.33 -14.46 23.79
C GLU A 247 2.30 -15.65 22.82
N LYS A 248 2.59 -16.84 23.37
CA LYS A 248 2.76 -18.09 22.60
C LYS A 248 1.47 -18.61 21.97
N GLU A 249 0.31 -18.23 22.52
CA GLU A 249 -1.00 -18.66 22.03
C GLU A 249 -1.45 -17.90 20.78
N CYS A 250 -0.92 -16.68 20.57
CA CYS A 250 -1.33 -15.81 19.47
C CYS A 250 -0.33 -15.77 18.30
N CYS A 251 0.86 -16.37 18.42
CA CYS A 251 1.94 -16.23 17.43
C CYS A 251 2.66 -17.55 17.16
N ASN A 252 3.01 -17.78 15.89
CA ASN A 252 3.96 -18.82 15.50
C ASN A 252 5.34 -18.52 16.10
N THR A 253 6.20 -19.52 16.26
CA THR A 253 7.58 -19.34 16.72
C THR A 253 8.29 -18.26 15.91
N VAL A 254 8.75 -17.19 16.57
CA VAL A 254 9.45 -16.06 15.94
C VAL A 254 10.92 -16.07 16.34
N ASP A 255 11.79 -16.00 15.34
CA ASP A 255 13.22 -15.79 15.51
C ASP A 255 13.64 -14.41 14.99
N ILE A 256 14.50 -13.74 15.74
CA ILE A 256 15.10 -12.46 15.32
C ILE A 256 16.17 -12.76 14.27
N VAL A 257 15.89 -12.39 13.02
CA VAL A 257 16.87 -12.50 11.92
C VAL A 257 17.90 -11.38 12.00
N GLN A 258 17.44 -10.12 12.09
CA GLN A 258 18.30 -8.95 12.14
C GLN A 258 17.59 -7.79 12.83
N ILE A 259 18.36 -6.94 13.52
CA ILE A 259 17.87 -5.67 14.07
C ILE A 259 18.68 -4.53 13.43
N PHE A 260 17.99 -3.47 13.03
CA PHE A 260 18.60 -2.26 12.49
C PHE A 260 18.22 -1.08 13.38
N ARG A 261 19.19 -0.23 13.71
CA ARG A 261 18.91 1.12 14.14
C ARG A 261 18.48 1.92 12.91
N VAL A 262 17.40 2.67 13.04
CA VAL A 262 16.78 3.42 11.95
C VAL A 262 16.90 4.91 12.23
N SER A 263 17.45 5.68 11.30
CA SER A 263 17.52 7.14 11.37
C SER A 263 16.94 7.75 10.09
N ARG A 264 15.73 8.31 10.19
CA ARG A 264 15.05 8.93 9.06
C ARG A 264 15.43 10.40 8.91
N ASN A 265 15.64 10.83 7.67
CA ASN A 265 16.00 12.20 7.39
C ASN A 265 14.97 13.22 7.94
N GLY A 266 15.46 14.13 8.79
CA GLY A 266 14.69 15.18 9.43
C GLY A 266 13.72 14.73 10.53
N GLU A 267 13.65 13.44 10.86
CA GLU A 267 12.74 12.93 11.89
C GLU A 267 13.15 13.38 13.30
N GLU A 268 14.44 13.31 13.62
CA GLU A 268 15.01 13.83 14.86
C GLU A 268 14.69 15.32 15.06
N ASN A 269 14.85 16.13 14.01
CA ASN A 269 14.51 17.55 14.04
C ASN A 269 13.02 17.81 14.31
N ARG A 270 12.12 17.01 13.71
CA ARG A 270 10.67 17.09 13.97
C ARG A 270 10.31 16.62 15.38
N PHE A 271 11.04 15.63 15.91
CA PHE A 271 10.82 15.07 17.23
C PHE A 271 11.38 15.93 18.36
N LYS A 272 12.41 16.76 18.10
CA LYS A 272 13.09 17.60 19.08
C LYS A 272 12.16 18.46 19.96
N LYS A 273 11.05 18.94 19.38
CA LYS A 273 10.03 19.71 20.12
C LYS A 273 9.31 18.91 21.22
N PHE A 274 9.38 17.58 21.15
CA PHE A 274 8.80 16.65 22.12
C PHE A 274 9.86 15.99 23.04
N SER A 275 11.13 16.36 22.93
CA SER A 275 12.20 15.80 23.78
C SER A 275 12.06 16.15 25.26
N GLY A 276 11.28 17.20 25.58
CA GLY A 276 10.92 17.56 26.96
C GLY A 276 9.60 16.93 27.45
N THR A 277 8.86 16.25 26.57
CA THR A 277 7.57 15.63 26.91
C THR A 277 7.78 14.50 27.91
N GLN A 278 6.95 14.46 28.95
CA GLN A 278 6.89 13.35 29.91
C GLN A 278 6.28 12.10 29.28
N ASN A 279 6.49 10.93 29.88
CA ASN A 279 5.95 9.65 29.39
C ASN A 279 6.32 9.35 27.93
N ARG A 280 7.62 9.18 27.68
CA ARG A 280 8.11 8.66 26.40
C ARG A 280 8.33 7.17 26.53
N MET A 281 7.76 6.41 25.60
CA MET A 281 7.81 4.96 25.61
C MET A 281 8.38 4.45 24.31
N LEU A 282 9.07 3.32 24.40
CA LEU A 282 9.55 2.58 23.25
C LEU A 282 8.51 1.50 22.93
N LEU A 283 7.76 1.66 21.83
CA LEU A 283 6.59 0.84 21.52
C LEU A 283 6.68 0.17 20.15
N TRP A 284 6.03 -0.98 20.03
CA TRP A 284 5.97 -1.77 18.81
C TRP A 284 4.94 -1.23 17.81
N HIS A 285 5.29 -1.30 16.53
CA HIS A 285 4.39 -1.10 15.41
C HIS A 285 4.60 -2.21 14.39
N GLY A 286 3.52 -2.86 13.97
CA GLY A 286 3.55 -3.90 12.95
C GLY A 286 2.73 -3.48 11.74
N SER A 287 3.21 -3.87 10.57
CA SER A 287 2.55 -3.58 9.30
C SER A 287 2.96 -4.61 8.25
N ARG A 288 2.11 -4.79 7.23
CA ARG A 288 2.36 -5.69 6.10
C ARG A 288 3.69 -5.39 5.43
N LEU A 289 4.33 -6.42 4.88
CA LEU A 289 5.65 -6.30 4.26
C LEU A 289 5.68 -5.25 3.12
N THR A 290 4.58 -5.13 2.37
CA THR A 290 4.41 -4.19 1.26
C THR A 290 4.49 -2.72 1.65
N ASN A 291 4.26 -2.41 2.93
CA ASN A 291 4.15 -1.03 3.41
C ASN A 291 5.49 -0.43 3.82
N TRP A 292 6.53 -1.25 4.04
CA TRP A 292 7.79 -0.78 4.64
C TRP A 292 8.58 0.16 3.74
N THR A 293 8.51 0.02 2.42
CA THR A 293 9.14 0.97 1.49
C THR A 293 8.55 2.37 1.65
N GLY A 294 7.23 2.49 1.81
CA GLY A 294 6.56 3.76 2.06
C GLY A 294 6.76 4.29 3.48
N ILE A 295 6.70 3.42 4.49
CA ILE A 295 6.97 3.78 5.90
C ILE A 295 8.41 4.28 6.08
N LEU A 296 9.41 3.60 5.52
CA LEU A 296 10.80 4.01 5.66
C LEU A 296 11.15 5.26 4.86
N SER A 297 10.44 5.54 3.75
CA SER A 297 10.66 6.75 2.95
C SER A 297 9.91 7.97 3.48
N GLN A 298 8.66 7.81 3.93
CA GLN A 298 7.79 8.93 4.31
C GLN A 298 7.45 9.00 5.80
N GLY A 299 7.72 7.94 6.56
CA GLY A 299 7.36 7.81 7.97
C GLY A 299 5.98 7.21 8.16
N LEU A 300 5.60 6.98 9.42
CA LEU A 300 4.25 6.56 9.78
C LEU A 300 3.28 7.73 9.53
N ARG A 301 2.17 7.45 8.83
CA ARG A 301 1.19 8.45 8.41
C ARG A 301 -0.17 8.14 8.99
N ILE A 302 -0.91 9.21 9.29
CA ILE A 302 -2.32 9.10 9.66
C ILE A 302 -3.13 8.86 8.38
N ALA A 303 -4.17 8.04 8.49
CA ALA A 303 -5.10 7.79 7.40
C ALA A 303 -5.69 9.11 6.85
N PRO A 304 -5.91 9.21 5.53
CA PRO A 304 -6.37 10.43 4.89
C PRO A 304 -7.80 10.81 5.34
N PRO A 305 -8.21 12.09 5.24
CA PRO A 305 -9.53 12.55 5.69
C PRO A 305 -10.70 11.84 5.00
N GLU A 306 -10.50 11.36 3.77
CA GLU A 306 -11.45 10.60 2.96
C GLU A 306 -11.74 9.21 3.54
N ALA A 307 -10.81 8.62 4.30
CA ALA A 307 -11.03 7.30 4.91
C ALA A 307 -12.19 7.33 5.91
N PRO A 308 -12.98 6.24 6.06
CA PRO A 308 -13.90 6.10 7.18
C PRO A 308 -13.16 6.19 8.52
N VAL A 309 -13.88 6.62 9.55
CA VAL A 309 -13.38 6.54 10.93
C VAL A 309 -13.66 5.16 11.53
N ASN A 310 -14.76 4.52 11.10
CA ASN A 310 -15.08 3.15 11.49
C ASN A 310 -14.10 2.19 10.81
N GLY A 311 -13.54 1.28 11.60
CA GLY A 311 -12.39 0.45 11.20
C GLY A 311 -11.10 0.79 11.98
N TYR A 312 -11.08 1.94 12.67
CA TYR A 312 -10.05 2.29 13.64
C TYR A 312 -10.65 2.29 15.06
N ALA A 313 -10.01 1.57 15.99
CA ALA A 313 -10.57 1.37 17.34
C ALA A 313 -10.78 2.69 18.11
N PHE A 314 -9.88 3.66 17.91
CA PHE A 314 -9.86 4.96 18.59
C PHE A 314 -9.73 6.13 17.58
N GLY A 315 -10.24 5.96 16.37
CA GLY A 315 -10.16 6.96 15.31
C GLY A 315 -8.82 6.97 14.56
N LYS A 316 -8.63 7.93 13.67
CA LYS A 316 -7.46 7.97 12.80
C LYS A 316 -6.24 8.44 13.58
N GLY A 317 -5.18 7.64 13.56
CA GLY A 317 -3.92 7.92 14.25
C GLY A 317 -2.87 6.88 13.90
N VAL A 318 -1.68 7.03 14.48
CA VAL A 318 -0.64 6.00 14.42
C VAL A 318 -0.79 5.11 15.65
N TYR A 319 -0.92 3.81 15.40
CA TYR A 319 -1.19 2.82 16.45
C TYR A 319 0.09 2.10 16.84
N PHE A 320 0.30 1.98 18.15
CA PHE A 320 1.42 1.30 18.76
C PHE A 320 0.92 0.32 19.83
N ALA A 321 1.75 -0.67 20.16
CA ALA A 321 1.50 -1.60 21.26
C ALA A 321 2.75 -1.74 22.13
N ASP A 322 2.56 -1.93 23.43
CA ASP A 322 3.61 -2.38 24.34
C ASP A 322 3.88 -3.89 24.20
N MET A 323 2.92 -4.63 23.64
CA MET A 323 3.00 -6.08 23.41
C MET A 323 3.48 -6.43 22.00
N PHE A 324 4.57 -7.20 21.91
CA PHE A 324 5.11 -7.68 20.63
C PHE A 324 4.08 -8.47 19.82
N SER A 325 3.41 -9.44 20.44
CA SER A 325 2.45 -10.32 19.73
C SER A 325 1.29 -9.55 19.09
N LEU A 326 0.84 -8.46 19.74
CA LEU A 326 -0.24 -7.64 19.20
C LEU A 326 0.20 -6.94 17.92
N SER A 327 1.39 -6.32 17.91
CA SER A 327 1.95 -5.70 16.70
C SER A 327 2.31 -6.72 15.63
N ALA A 328 2.87 -7.87 15.99
CA ALA A 328 3.26 -8.92 15.05
C ALA A 328 2.05 -9.45 14.24
N GLY A 329 0.85 -9.50 14.84
CA GLY A 329 -0.39 -9.85 14.15
C GLY A 329 -0.70 -8.96 12.93
N TYR A 330 -0.22 -7.70 12.91
CA TYR A 330 -0.41 -6.77 11.79
C TYR A 330 0.59 -6.96 10.65
N SER A 331 1.68 -7.70 10.85
CA SER A 331 2.63 -8.02 9.77
C SER A 331 2.03 -8.97 8.73
N ARG A 332 0.91 -9.66 9.07
CA ARG A 332 0.15 -10.58 8.19
C ARG A 332 1.05 -11.58 7.46
N THR A 333 2.07 -12.09 8.15
CA THR A 333 3.01 -13.06 7.57
C THR A 333 2.29 -14.37 7.29
N LEU A 334 2.51 -14.94 6.10
CA LEU A 334 2.21 -16.35 5.84
C LEU A 334 3.00 -17.22 6.83
N SER A 335 2.54 -18.44 7.09
CA SER A 335 3.01 -19.31 8.19
C SER A 335 4.52 -19.60 8.26
N ALA A 336 5.32 -19.18 7.27
CA ALA A 336 6.79 -19.26 7.28
C ALA A 336 7.49 -18.04 6.61
N GLY A 337 6.79 -16.91 6.43
CA GLY A 337 7.31 -15.73 5.73
C GLY A 337 8.03 -14.73 6.65
N PRO A 338 8.95 -13.91 6.12
CA PRO A 338 9.61 -12.88 6.90
C PRO A 338 8.62 -11.79 7.33
N GLY A 339 8.67 -11.42 8.61
CA GLY A 339 7.95 -10.30 9.19
C GLY A 339 8.89 -9.15 9.51
N VAL A 340 8.39 -7.92 9.39
CA VAL A 340 9.10 -6.72 9.83
C VAL A 340 8.22 -6.03 10.85
N LEU A 341 8.84 -5.60 11.95
CA LEU A 341 8.25 -4.77 12.98
C LEU A 341 9.16 -3.56 13.19
N LEU A 342 8.56 -2.48 13.68
CA LEU A 342 9.24 -1.26 14.05
C LEU A 342 9.10 -1.03 15.54
N LEU A 343 10.15 -0.49 16.14
CA LEU A 343 10.16 -0.06 17.52
C LEU A 343 10.46 1.44 17.54
N CYS A 344 9.51 2.23 18.04
CA CYS A 344 9.58 3.70 17.99
C CYS A 344 9.60 4.31 19.38
N GLU A 345 10.41 5.35 19.57
CA GLU A 345 10.20 6.27 20.69
C GLU A 345 8.96 7.12 20.41
N VAL A 346 7.93 6.97 21.25
CA VAL A 346 6.66 7.68 21.14
C VAL A 346 6.49 8.58 22.34
N ALA A 347 6.35 9.88 22.10
CA ALA A 347 6.06 10.86 23.13
C ALA A 347 4.55 10.87 23.40
N LEU A 348 4.11 10.11 24.41
CA LEU A 348 2.69 9.96 24.74
C LEU A 348 2.15 11.18 25.50
N GLY A 349 2.98 11.79 26.35
CA GLY A 349 2.56 12.87 27.21
C GLY A 349 1.45 12.44 28.18
N GLU A 350 0.52 13.35 28.44
CA GLU A 350 -0.65 13.07 29.25
C GLU A 350 -1.66 12.23 28.46
N MET A 351 -1.92 11.00 28.90
CA MET A 351 -2.75 10.05 28.17
C MET A 351 -4.25 10.28 28.40
N ASN A 352 -5.06 10.01 27.38
CA ASN A 352 -6.52 9.93 27.50
C ASN A 352 -6.93 8.45 27.51
N GLU A 353 -7.17 7.90 28.69
CA GLU A 353 -7.45 6.48 28.87
C GLU A 353 -8.89 6.14 28.48
N LEU A 354 -9.06 5.13 27.64
CA LEU A 354 -10.36 4.67 27.14
C LEU A 354 -10.46 3.16 27.25
N PHE A 355 -11.55 2.67 27.85
CA PHE A 355 -11.79 1.22 28.07
C PHE A 355 -12.69 0.59 27.01
N ARG A 356 -13.30 1.40 26.14
CA ARG A 356 -14.18 0.95 25.06
C ARG A 356 -13.81 1.67 23.78
N SER A 357 -13.94 0.99 22.64
CA SER A 357 -13.68 1.58 21.34
C SER A 357 -14.50 2.86 21.14
N ASN A 358 -13.84 3.88 20.60
CA ASN A 358 -14.44 5.17 20.33
C ASN A 358 -13.80 5.76 19.08
N CYS A 359 -14.49 5.64 17.95
CA CYS A 359 -14.02 6.16 16.66
C CYS A 359 -13.75 7.68 16.70
N ASN A 360 -14.38 8.43 17.61
CA ASN A 360 -14.20 9.87 17.76
C ASN A 360 -13.09 10.28 18.74
N ALA A 361 -12.29 9.33 19.24
CA ALA A 361 -11.23 9.62 20.21
C ALA A 361 -10.09 10.51 19.68
N HIS A 362 -10.01 10.71 18.36
CA HIS A 362 -9.15 11.72 17.73
C HIS A 362 -9.50 13.16 18.15
N ASN A 363 -10.72 13.41 18.62
CA ASN A 363 -11.12 14.68 19.24
C ASN A 363 -10.62 14.73 20.68
N LEU A 364 -9.32 14.95 20.83
CA LEU A 364 -8.64 14.93 22.12
C LEU A 364 -9.19 16.00 23.09
N PRO A 365 -9.39 15.66 24.38
CA PRO A 365 -9.69 16.63 25.43
C PRO A 365 -8.66 17.77 25.51
N ASN A 366 -9.07 18.91 26.06
CA ASN A 366 -8.17 20.05 26.29
C ASN A 366 -6.96 19.64 27.12
N GLY A 367 -5.76 20.11 26.72
CA GLY A 367 -4.50 19.84 27.41
C GLY A 367 -3.74 18.60 26.93
N LYS A 368 -4.38 17.70 26.17
CA LYS A 368 -3.72 16.51 25.61
C LYS A 368 -2.84 16.88 24.41
N LEU A 369 -1.69 16.21 24.30
CA LEU A 369 -0.71 16.42 23.23
C LEU A 369 -1.30 16.05 21.86
N ARG A 370 -1.10 16.90 20.85
CA ARG A 370 -1.52 16.68 19.45
C ARG A 370 -0.34 16.44 18.53
#